data_AF-D9ZFD7-F1
#
_entry.id   AF-D9ZFD7-F1
#
_cell.length_a   1.000
_cell.length_b   1.000
_cell.length_c   1.000
_cell.angle_alpha   90.00
_cell.angle_beta   90.00
_cell.angle_gamma   90.00
#
_symmetry.space_group_name_H-M   'P 1'
#
loop_
_entity.id
_entity.type
_entity.pdbx_description
1 polymer ?
#
loop_
_entity_poly.entity_id
_entity_poly.type
_entity_poly.pdbx_seq_one_letter_code
_entity_poly.pdbx_strand_id
1 'polypeptide(L)'
;LLLGMENEPVRVLGWIEQHMNPALQNRLKQTIRARRKRHFNAEHQHTRKKSIDLEFMVWQRLAGLAQRRGITLSETIVQLIEDAERKEKYETHMSTLKQDLQALLGKKE
;
A
#
# COMPACT_ATOMS: atom_id res chain seq x y z
N LEU A 1 -12.07 19.82 34.80
CA LEU A 1 -12.16 20.99 33.89
C LEU A 1 -12.41 20.56 32.44
N LEU A 2 -11.52 19.76 31.84
CA LEU A 2 -11.65 19.31 30.44
C LEU A 2 -12.96 18.56 30.14
N LEU A 3 -13.41 17.69 31.05
CA LEU A 3 -14.66 16.90 30.88
C LEU A 3 -15.92 17.77 30.75
N GLY A 4 -15.90 19.04 31.19
CA GLY A 4 -17.04 19.95 31.06
C GLY A 4 -17.08 20.74 29.75
N MET A 5 -16.08 20.57 28.87
CA MET A 5 -15.90 21.38 27.65
C MET A 5 -16.28 20.62 26.36
N GLU A 6 -17.15 19.61 26.46
CA GLU A 6 -17.41 18.66 25.36
C GLU A 6 -17.83 19.31 24.03
N ASN A 7 -18.65 20.36 24.09
CA ASN A 7 -19.12 21.11 22.92
C ASN A 7 -18.45 22.50 22.77
N GLU A 8 -17.31 22.73 23.44
CA GLU A 8 -16.63 24.03 23.46
C GLU A 8 -15.25 23.96 22.78
N PRO A 9 -15.17 23.77 21.45
CA PRO A 9 -13.93 23.49 20.75
C PRO A 9 -12.86 24.57 20.93
N VAL A 10 -13.26 25.84 21.01
CA VAL A 10 -12.33 26.98 21.22
C VAL A 10 -11.69 26.90 22.61
N ARG A 11 -12.46 26.55 23.65
CA ARG A 11 -11.93 26.40 25.02
C ARG A 11 -11.02 25.19 25.15
N VAL A 12 -11.32 24.11 24.44
CA VAL A 12 -10.45 22.92 24.37
C VAL A 12 -9.08 23.26 23.77
N LEU A 13 -9.02 24.12 22.74
CA LEU A 13 -7.75 24.56 22.16
C LEU A 13 -6.88 25.32 23.18
N GLY A 14 -7.47 26.30 23.88
CA GLY A 14 -6.76 27.03 24.94
C GLY A 14 -6.31 26.12 26.09
N TRP A 15 -7.11 25.12 26.45
CA TRP A 15 -6.72 24.12 27.45
C TRP A 15 -5.50 23.31 27.01
N ILE A 16 -5.46 22.88 25.74
CA ILE A 16 -4.31 22.14 25.17
C ILE A 16 -3.04 22.99 25.23
N GLU A 17 -3.12 24.29 24.91
CA GLU A 17 -1.93 25.16 24.95
C GLU A 17 -1.36 25.33 26.36
N GLN A 18 -2.23 25.39 27.37
CA GLN A 18 -1.83 25.70 28.75
C GLN A 18 -1.49 24.47 29.59
N HIS A 19 -2.15 23.32 29.35
CA HIS A 19 -2.11 22.17 30.27
C HIS A 19 -1.63 20.87 29.61
N MET A 20 -1.43 20.83 28.29
CA MET A 20 -0.98 19.62 27.62
C MET A 20 0.49 19.31 27.97
N ASN A 21 0.76 18.05 28.30
CA ASN A 21 2.13 17.57 28.45
C ASN A 21 2.89 17.75 27.11
N PRO A 22 4.03 18.47 27.09
CA PRO A 22 4.81 18.70 25.87
C PRO A 22 5.20 17.41 25.13
N ALA A 23 5.47 16.32 25.86
CA ALA A 23 5.82 15.03 25.27
C ALA A 23 4.68 14.41 24.44
N LEU A 24 3.43 14.79 24.70
CA LEU A 24 2.25 14.29 23.98
C LEU A 24 1.87 15.16 22.78
N GLN A 25 2.40 16.38 22.66
CA GLN A 25 1.95 17.35 21.67
C GLN A 25 2.15 16.85 20.23
N ASN A 26 3.32 16.25 19.94
CA ASN A 26 3.61 15.69 18.61
C ASN A 26 2.74 14.48 18.29
N ARG A 27 2.54 13.59 19.27
CA ARG A 27 1.67 12.41 19.12
C ARG A 27 0.23 12.83 18.84
N LEU A 28 -0.31 13.80 19.60
CA LEU A 28 -1.65 14.34 19.38
C LEU A 28 -1.81 14.86 17.94
N LYS A 29 -0.89 15.74 17.49
CA LYS A 29 -0.94 16.31 16.13
C LYS A 29 -0.92 15.22 15.05
N GLN A 30 -0.10 14.19 15.22
CA GLN A 30 -0.04 13.06 14.29
C GLN A 30 -1.32 12.21 14.30
N THR A 31 -1.85 11.90 15.49
CA THR A 31 -3.10 11.12 15.64
C THR A 31 -4.29 11.83 15.00
N ILE A 32 -4.45 13.13 15.23
CA ILE A 32 -5.52 13.92 14.59
C ILE A 32 -5.36 13.96 13.07
N ARG A 33 -4.13 14.13 12.55
CA ARG A 33 -3.85 14.08 11.10
C ARG A 33 -4.25 12.75 10.49
N ALA A 34 -3.88 11.64 11.13
CA ALA A 34 -4.24 10.30 10.69
C ALA A 34 -5.76 10.09 10.71
N ARG A 35 -6.45 10.56 11.76
CA ARG A 35 -7.92 10.49 11.86
C ARG A 35 -8.59 11.25 10.73
N ARG A 36 -8.20 12.51 10.47
CA ARG A 36 -8.76 13.31 9.36
C ARG A 36 -8.54 12.65 8.01
N LYS A 37 -7.31 12.19 7.72
CA LYS A 37 -7.01 11.48 6.47
C LYS A 37 -7.89 10.23 6.30
N ARG A 38 -8.04 9.42 7.34
CA ARG A 38 -8.89 8.21 7.30
C ARG A 38 -10.37 8.53 7.12
N HIS A 39 -10.86 9.60 7.74
CA HIS A 39 -12.24 10.06 7.57
C HIS A 39 -12.55 10.35 6.10
N PHE A 40 -11.77 11.21 5.45
CA PHE A 40 -11.97 11.55 4.04
C PHE A 40 -11.71 10.36 3.09
N ASN A 41 -10.69 9.54 3.37
CA ASN A 41 -10.42 8.35 2.55
C ASN A 41 -11.52 7.26 2.66
N ALA A 42 -12.37 7.31 3.69
CA ALA A 42 -13.46 6.35 3.84
C ALA A 42 -14.63 6.66 2.88
N GLU A 43 -14.72 7.90 2.38
CA GLU A 43 -15.77 8.34 1.47
C GLU A 43 -15.65 7.68 0.09
N HIS A 44 -14.42 7.39 -0.37
CA HIS A 44 -14.16 6.83 -1.69
C HIS A 44 -13.47 5.47 -1.62
N GLN A 45 -14.05 4.43 -2.23
CA GLN A 45 -13.55 3.05 -2.16
C GLN A 45 -12.09 2.91 -2.62
N HIS A 46 -11.68 3.60 -3.69
CA HIS A 46 -10.31 3.52 -4.23
C HIS A 46 -9.26 4.17 -3.33
N THR A 47 -9.66 5.06 -2.41
CA THR A 47 -8.76 5.70 -1.43
C THR A 47 -8.71 4.96 -0.08
N ARG A 48 -9.66 4.05 0.14
CA ARG A 48 -9.75 3.21 1.34
C ARG A 48 -8.62 2.18 1.35
N LYS A 49 -7.99 2.00 2.51
CA LYS A 49 -6.89 1.04 2.70
C LYS A 49 -7.37 -0.14 3.53
N LYS A 50 -6.83 -1.33 3.25
CA LYS A 50 -7.10 -2.56 3.99
C LYS A 50 -5.85 -2.95 4.77
N SER A 51 -6.06 -3.38 6.01
CA SER A 51 -4.99 -4.01 6.79
C SER A 51 -5.01 -5.50 6.46
N ILE A 52 -3.84 -6.05 6.19
CA ILE A 52 -3.62 -7.47 5.91
C ILE A 52 -2.43 -7.91 6.75
N ASP A 53 -2.49 -9.14 7.24
CA ASP A 53 -1.36 -9.77 7.91
C ASP A 53 -0.65 -10.68 6.91
N LEU A 54 0.68 -10.63 6.93
CA LEU A 54 1.54 -11.48 6.13
C LEU A 54 2.47 -12.24 7.07
N GLU A 55 2.83 -13.46 6.70
CA GLU A 55 3.92 -14.17 7.36
C GLU A 55 5.22 -13.34 7.28
N PHE A 56 6.01 -13.39 8.35
CA PHE A 56 7.22 -12.56 8.49
C PHE A 56 8.16 -12.69 7.28
N MET A 57 8.41 -13.91 6.81
CA MET A 57 9.31 -14.17 5.68
C MET A 57 8.77 -13.60 4.35
N VAL A 58 7.45 -13.65 4.14
CA VAL A 58 6.80 -13.07 2.96
C VAL A 58 6.91 -11.56 2.99
N TRP A 59 6.58 -10.95 4.13
CA TRP A 59 6.72 -9.52 4.35
C TRP A 59 8.16 -9.05 4.13
N GLN A 60 9.16 -9.75 4.68
CA GLN A 60 10.57 -9.39 4.55
C GLN A 60 11.02 -9.35 3.08
N ARG A 61 10.62 -10.35 2.28
CA ARG A 61 10.96 -10.39 0.85
C ARG A 61 10.26 -9.28 0.07
N LEU A 62 8.97 -9.06 0.33
CA LEU A 62 8.19 -8.01 -0.34
C LEU A 62 8.71 -6.61 0.02
N ALA A 63 8.97 -6.35 1.30
CA ALA A 63 9.53 -5.09 1.78
C ALA A 63 10.92 -4.82 1.22
N GLY A 64 11.79 -5.83 1.21
CA GLY A 64 13.12 -5.72 0.60
C GLY A 64 13.04 -5.42 -0.89
N LEU A 65 12.11 -6.02 -1.63
CA LEU A 65 11.92 -5.74 -3.05
C LEU A 65 11.40 -4.32 -3.30
N ALA A 66 10.38 -3.90 -2.55
CA ALA A 66 9.81 -2.56 -2.63
C ALA A 66 10.87 -1.48 -2.33
N GLN A 67 11.67 -1.70 -1.29
CA GLN A 67 12.77 -0.81 -0.93
C GLN A 67 13.85 -0.72 -2.02
N ARG A 68 14.27 -1.85 -2.61
CA ARG A 68 15.23 -1.86 -3.72
C ARG A 68 14.70 -1.16 -4.97
N ARG A 69 13.39 -1.22 -5.23
CA ARG A 69 12.74 -0.56 -6.36
C ARG A 69 12.38 0.90 -6.07
N GLY A 70 12.48 1.37 -4.82
CA GLY A 70 12.12 2.74 -4.44
C GLY A 70 10.61 3.04 -4.51
N ILE A 71 9.76 2.02 -4.45
CA ILE A 71 8.30 2.13 -4.59
C ILE A 71 7.59 1.55 -3.36
N THR A 72 6.30 1.84 -3.22
CA THR A 72 5.50 1.32 -2.11
C THR A 72 5.25 -0.19 -2.25
N LEU A 73 4.92 -0.85 -1.13
CA LEU A 73 4.51 -2.26 -1.12
C LEU A 73 3.35 -2.52 -2.08
N SER A 74 2.35 -1.61 -2.11
CA SER A 74 1.18 -1.75 -2.98
C SER A 74 1.55 -1.68 -4.46
N GLU A 75 2.40 -0.73 -4.86
CA GLU A 75 2.89 -0.62 -6.25
C GLU A 75 3.74 -1.83 -6.64
N THR A 76 4.54 -2.35 -5.71
CA THR A 76 5.33 -3.58 -5.92
C THR A 76 4.43 -4.77 -6.20
N ILE A 77 3.33 -4.93 -5.45
CA ILE A 77 2.36 -6.01 -5.67
C ILE A 77 1.75 -5.90 -7.07
N VAL A 78 1.36 -4.70 -7.51
CA VAL A 78 0.80 -4.49 -8.86
C VAL A 78 1.78 -4.92 -9.94
N GLN A 79 3.04 -4.45 -9.86
CA GLN A 79 4.08 -4.85 -10.82
C GLN A 79 4.32 -6.36 -10.83
N LEU A 80 4.35 -7.00 -9.66
CA LEU A 80 4.56 -8.45 -9.57
C LEU A 80 3.42 -9.25 -10.20
N ILE A 81 2.17 -8.79 -10.06
CA ILE A 81 1.01 -9.41 -10.71
C ILE A 81 1.13 -9.27 -12.22
N GLU A 82 1.40 -8.05 -12.72
CA GLU A 82 1.55 -7.79 -14.15
C GLU A 82 2.74 -8.55 -14.78
N ASP A 83 3.85 -8.68 -14.05
CA ASP A 83 5.03 -9.43 -14.48
C ASP A 83 4.73 -10.94 -14.54
N ALA A 84 3.97 -11.48 -13.57
CA ALA A 84 3.55 -12.87 -13.56
C ALA A 84 2.59 -13.20 -14.72
N GLU A 85 1.59 -12.36 -14.97
CA GLU A 85 0.67 -12.50 -16.11
C GLU A 85 1.39 -12.41 -17.46
N ARG A 86 2.38 -11.51 -17.57
CA ARG A 86 3.21 -11.41 -18.78
C ARG A 86 4.06 -12.66 -18.97
N LYS A 87 4.66 -13.21 -17.91
CA LYS A 87 5.48 -14.41 -17.98
C LYS A 87 4.71 -15.60 -18.58
N GLU A 88 3.47 -15.82 -18.16
CA GLU A 88 2.62 -16.90 -18.69
C GLU A 88 2.34 -16.73 -20.20
N LYS A 89 2.05 -15.50 -20.64
CA LYS A 89 1.86 -15.17 -22.06
C LYS A 89 3.15 -15.39 -22.87
N TYR A 90 4.30 -14.99 -22.32
CA TYR A 90 5.60 -15.19 -22.95
C TYR A 90 5.94 -16.67 -23.10
N GLU A 91 5.68 -17.51 -22.09
CA GLU A 91 5.91 -18.95 -22.15
C GLU A 91 5.04 -19.61 -23.23
N THR A 92 3.76 -19.22 -23.31
CA THR A 92 2.83 -19.70 -24.35
C THR A 92 3.33 -19.31 -25.75
N HIS A 93 3.66 -18.02 -25.95
CA HIS A 93 4.13 -17.53 -27.24
C HIS A 93 5.45 -18.19 -27.67
N MET A 94 6.38 -18.37 -26.73
CA MET A 94 7.65 -19.05 -26.99
C MET A 94 7.44 -20.52 -27.37
N SER A 95 6.50 -21.20 -26.72
CA SER A 95 6.13 -22.58 -27.07
C SER A 95 5.53 -22.66 -28.47
N THR A 96 4.59 -21.77 -28.81
CA THR A 96 4.00 -21.70 -30.16
C THR A 96 5.07 -21.42 -31.21
N LEU A 97 5.91 -20.42 -30.99
CA LEU A 97 7.00 -20.07 -31.91
C LEU A 97 7.95 -21.25 -32.16
N LYS A 98 8.30 -21.99 -31.09
CA LYS A 98 9.14 -23.18 -31.21
C LYS A 98 8.46 -24.28 -32.04
N GLN A 99 7.16 -24.51 -31.81
CA GLN A 99 6.38 -25.49 -32.57
C GLN A 99 6.26 -25.11 -34.04
N ASP A 100 5.98 -23.84 -34.34
CA ASP A 100 5.87 -23.32 -35.71
C ASP A 100 7.20 -23.47 -36.47
N LEU A 101 8.32 -23.12 -35.82
CA LEU A 101 9.65 -23.30 -36.40
C LEU A 101 9.98 -24.78 -36.64
N GLN A 102 9.64 -25.66 -35.69
CA GLN A 102 9.82 -27.11 -35.87
C GLN A 102 8.96 -27.66 -37.02
N ALA A 103 7.72 -27.20 -37.17
CA ALA A 103 6.85 -27.60 -38.26
C ALA A 103 7.34 -27.11 -39.62
N LEU A 104 7.92 -25.91 -39.70
CA LEU A 104 8.51 -25.37 -40.91
C LEU A 104 9.80 -26.12 -41.31
N LEU A 105 10.67 -26.40 -40.34
CA LEU A 105 11.96 -27.08 -40.58
C LEU A 105 11.82 -28.61 -40.74
N GLY A 106 10.77 -29.21 -40.16
CA GLY A 106 10.48 -30.65 -40.23
C GLY A 106 9.84 -31.11 -41.54
N LYS A 107 9.41 -30.18 -42.39
CA LYS A 107 8.99 -30.48 -43.77
C LYS A 107 10.24 -30.75 -44.62
N LYS A 108 10.66 -32.02 -44.68
CA LYS A 108 11.47 -32.53 -45.79
C LYS A 108 10.54 -32.84 -46.96
N GLU A 109 10.95 -32.41 -48.16
CA GLU A 109 10.35 -32.81 -49.45
C GLU A 109 10.20 -34.33 -49.58
#